data_AF-A0A397UHG1-F1
#
_entry.id   AF-A0A397UHG1-F1
#
_cell.length_a   1.000
_cell.length_b   1.000
_cell.length_c   1.000
_cell.angle_alpha   90.00
_cell.angle_beta   90.00
_cell.angle_gamma   90.00
#
_symmetry.space_group_name_H-M   'P 1'
#
loop_
_entity.id
_entity.type
_entity.pdbx_description
1 polymer ?
#
loop_
_entity_poly.entity_id
_entity_poly.type
_entity_poly.pdbx_seq_one_letter_code
_entity_poly.pdbx_strand_id
1 'polypeptide(L)'
;MAETGPNVSSHLKPLESNPTKAMTEAKQRMALFPQPSRVIFPHENLWVPIVIVNENIHILPGVPKLFEALLTGYGRYLIKGDKFVRKFVKTFYPETFIAPILTEAQEKVKDFGVKIGSYPETTEDGKYAVVVSFLGKGNAKVSEVVEKISKEVSKQVDGVIID
;
A
#
# COMPACT_ATOMS: atom_id res chain seq x y z
N MET A 1 -13.98 -25.21 -29.79
CA MET A 1 -15.13 -25.26 -28.87
C MET A 1 -14.58 -24.97 -27.49
N ALA A 2 -14.74 -23.74 -27.00
CA ALA A 2 -14.25 -23.34 -25.67
C ALA A 2 -15.44 -23.32 -24.72
N GLU A 3 -15.39 -24.17 -23.70
CA GLU A 3 -16.39 -24.24 -22.64
C GLU A 3 -16.32 -22.95 -21.81
N THR A 4 -17.37 -22.15 -21.89
CA THR A 4 -17.60 -20.98 -21.05
C THR A 4 -17.90 -21.43 -19.62
N GLY A 5 -17.05 -21.02 -18.68
CA GLY A 5 -17.25 -21.25 -17.25
C GLY A 5 -18.58 -20.68 -16.72
N PRO A 6 -19.02 -21.08 -15.52
CA PRO A 6 -20.34 -20.73 -15.02
C PRO A 6 -20.48 -19.22 -14.86
N ASN A 7 -21.45 -18.66 -15.57
CA ASN A 7 -21.83 -17.26 -15.52
C ASN A 7 -22.41 -16.93 -14.13
N VAL A 8 -21.59 -16.27 -13.30
CA VAL A 8 -21.92 -15.92 -11.91
C VAL A 8 -23.05 -14.87 -11.81
N SER A 9 -23.54 -14.32 -12.92
CA SER A 9 -24.62 -13.31 -12.90
C SER A 9 -25.99 -13.88 -12.53
N SER A 10 -26.20 -15.20 -12.62
CA SER A 10 -27.49 -15.84 -12.33
C SER A 10 -27.85 -15.91 -10.84
N HIS A 11 -26.88 -15.67 -9.94
CA HIS A 11 -27.08 -15.72 -8.49
C HIS A 11 -27.20 -14.35 -7.83
N LEU A 12 -27.05 -13.26 -8.58
CA LEU A 12 -27.31 -11.92 -8.07
C LEU A 12 -28.82 -11.67 -8.12
N LYS A 13 -29.46 -11.65 -6.94
CA LYS A 13 -30.85 -11.20 -6.84
C LYS A 13 -30.95 -9.80 -7.46
N PRO A 14 -31.99 -9.53 -8.27
CA PRO A 14 -32.26 -8.19 -8.75
C PRO A 14 -32.27 -7.23 -7.56
N LEU A 15 -31.56 -6.11 -7.67
CA LEU A 15 -31.69 -5.03 -6.70
C LEU A 15 -33.16 -4.58 -6.73
N GLU A 16 -33.93 -4.93 -5.69
CA GLU A 16 -35.31 -4.44 -5.57
C GLU A 16 -35.28 -2.92 -5.66
N SER A 17 -36.11 -2.37 -6.56
CA SER A 17 -36.08 -0.96 -6.94
C SER A 17 -36.42 -0.01 -5.78
N ASN A 18 -36.94 -0.54 -4.67
CA ASN A 18 -37.14 0.18 -3.42
C ASN A 18 -36.55 -0.59 -2.23
N PRO A 19 -35.70 0.04 -1.40
CA PRO A 19 -35.16 -0.61 -0.20
C PRO A 19 -36.29 -0.90 0.80
N THR A 20 -36.26 -2.11 1.39
CA THR A 20 -37.17 -2.44 2.50
C THR A 20 -36.94 -1.53 3.71
N LYS A 21 -37.91 -1.49 4.64
CA LYS A 21 -37.78 -0.72 5.88
C LYS A 21 -36.53 -1.12 6.67
N ALA A 22 -36.25 -2.41 6.79
CA ALA A 22 -35.07 -2.92 7.49
C ALA A 22 -33.76 -2.50 6.79
N MET A 23 -33.72 -2.47 5.46
CA MET A 23 -32.56 -1.96 4.70
C MET A 23 -32.35 -0.47 4.93
N THR A 24 -33.44 0.29 5.00
CA THR A 24 -33.41 1.73 5.27
C THR A 24 -32.88 2.01 6.68
N GLU A 25 -33.39 1.31 7.70
CA GLU A 25 -32.91 1.40 9.09
C GLU A 25 -31.45 0.99 9.21
N ALA A 26 -31.03 -0.07 8.52
CA ALA A 26 -29.63 -0.48 8.47
C ALA A 26 -28.73 0.60 7.86
N LYS A 27 -29.16 1.23 6.75
CA LYS A 27 -28.44 2.35 6.12
C LYS A 27 -28.38 3.58 7.02
N GLN A 28 -29.44 3.87 7.76
CA GLN A 28 -29.48 4.98 8.73
C GLN A 28 -28.50 4.77 9.88
N ARG A 29 -28.33 3.52 10.37
CA ARG A 29 -27.32 3.22 11.41
C ARG A 29 -25.89 3.55 10.97
N MET A 30 -25.61 3.51 9.67
CA MET A 30 -24.30 3.88 9.13
C MET A 30 -24.01 5.40 9.23
N ALA A 31 -25.03 6.22 9.51
CA ALA A 31 -24.90 7.66 9.73
C ALA A 31 -24.84 8.04 11.22
N LEU A 32 -24.85 7.05 12.12
CA LEU A 32 -24.67 7.29 13.55
C LEU A 32 -23.17 7.36 13.86
N PHE A 33 -22.70 8.53 14.26
CA PHE A 33 -21.30 8.77 14.56
C PHE A 33 -21.09 9.14 16.03
N PRO A 34 -19.98 8.69 16.65
CA PRO A 34 -19.55 9.18 17.95
C PRO A 34 -19.41 10.71 17.95
N GLN A 35 -19.60 11.35 19.11
CA GLN A 35 -19.42 12.79 19.26
C GLN A 35 -18.32 13.08 20.30
N PRO A 36 -17.47 14.11 20.07
CA PRO A 36 -17.46 15.00 18.92
C PRO A 36 -16.86 14.35 17.66
N SER A 37 -17.47 14.57 16.50
CA SER A 37 -16.91 14.14 15.20
C SER A 37 -17.08 15.16 14.08
N ARG A 38 -16.18 15.06 13.10
CA ARG A 38 -16.22 15.78 11.82
C ARG A 38 -16.34 14.77 10.68
N VAL A 39 -17.25 15.02 9.76
CA VAL A 39 -17.48 14.17 8.59
C VAL A 39 -16.93 14.86 7.34
N ILE A 40 -16.23 14.13 6.50
CA ILE A 40 -15.71 14.64 5.23
C ILE A 40 -15.94 13.64 4.11
N PHE A 41 -16.04 14.19 2.89
CA PHE A 41 -16.15 13.43 1.65
C PHE A 41 -14.94 13.78 0.77
N PRO A 42 -13.82 13.05 0.91
CA PRO A 42 -12.61 13.30 0.10
C PRO A 42 -12.81 13.00 -1.39
N HIS A 43 -13.83 12.23 -1.75
CA HIS A 43 -14.14 11.82 -3.10
C HIS A 43 -15.62 12.09 -3.42
N GLU A 44 -15.90 12.95 -4.39
CA GLU A 44 -17.25 13.47 -4.66
C GLU A 44 -18.26 12.39 -5.09
N ASN A 45 -17.80 11.36 -5.80
CA ASN A 45 -18.67 10.29 -6.29
C ASN A 45 -18.85 9.12 -5.31
N LEU A 46 -18.23 9.14 -4.12
CA LEU A 46 -18.37 8.06 -3.15
C LEU A 46 -19.38 8.44 -2.07
N TRP A 47 -20.32 7.52 -1.83
CA TRP A 47 -21.37 7.70 -0.82
C TRP A 47 -20.86 7.55 0.63
N VAL A 48 -19.66 6.97 0.81
CA VAL A 48 -19.06 6.71 2.12
C VAL A 48 -18.12 7.85 2.53
N PRO A 49 -18.28 8.45 3.73
CA PRO A 49 -17.37 9.47 4.22
C PRO A 49 -16.15 8.91 4.95
N ILE A 50 -15.21 9.78 5.29
CA ILE A 50 -14.30 9.57 6.42
C ILE A 50 -14.87 10.31 7.63
N VAL A 51 -14.95 9.62 8.77
CA VAL A 51 -15.40 10.19 10.05
C VAL A 51 -14.19 10.39 10.95
N ILE A 52 -14.00 11.63 11.41
CA ILE A 52 -12.88 12.03 12.26
C ILE A 52 -13.42 12.30 13.65
N VAL A 53 -13.14 11.43 14.60
CA VAL A 53 -13.58 11.53 16.00
C VAL A 53 -12.46 12.16 16.82
N ASN A 54 -12.80 13.12 17.66
CA ASN A 54 -11.86 13.82 18.55
C ASN A 54 -10.58 14.33 17.84
N GLU A 55 -10.71 14.72 16.57
CA GLU A 55 -9.66 15.27 15.71
C GLU A 55 -8.49 14.33 15.34
N ASN A 56 -8.36 13.15 15.97
CA ASN A 56 -7.22 12.25 15.81
C ASN A 56 -7.57 10.79 15.47
N ILE A 57 -8.84 10.41 15.49
CA ILE A 57 -9.30 9.06 15.13
C ILE A 57 -10.02 9.13 13.78
N HIS A 58 -9.46 8.46 12.77
CA HIS A 58 -9.93 8.53 11.39
C HIS A 58 -10.53 7.18 11.00
N ILE A 59 -11.85 7.16 10.80
CA ILE A 59 -12.59 5.94 10.48
C ILE A 59 -12.77 5.87 8.97
N LEU A 60 -12.27 4.78 8.36
CA LEU A 60 -12.37 4.47 6.94
C LEU A 60 -13.12 3.14 6.73
N PRO A 61 -13.72 2.91 5.55
CA PRO A 61 -14.39 1.64 5.25
C PRO A 61 -13.40 0.48 5.17
N GLY A 62 -13.86 -0.72 5.54
CA GLY A 62 -13.05 -1.94 5.46
C GLY A 62 -12.92 -2.53 4.05
N VAL A 63 -13.68 -2.04 3.07
CA VAL A 63 -13.59 -2.52 1.67
C VAL A 63 -12.34 -1.90 1.02
N PRO A 64 -11.34 -2.69 0.57
CA PRO A 64 -10.05 -2.16 0.12
C PRO A 64 -10.15 -1.10 -0.99
N LYS A 65 -10.97 -1.34 -2.02
CA LYS A 65 -11.16 -0.38 -3.12
C LYS A 65 -11.74 0.97 -2.66
N LEU A 66 -12.67 0.95 -1.71
CA LEU A 66 -13.23 2.18 -1.14
C LEU A 66 -12.24 2.88 -0.24
N PHE A 67 -11.49 2.11 0.57
CA PHE A 67 -10.43 2.62 1.42
C PHE A 67 -9.38 3.36 0.60
N GLU A 68 -8.84 2.74 -0.45
CA GLU A 68 -7.80 3.32 -1.32
C GLU A 68 -8.28 4.59 -2.03
N ALA A 69 -9.50 4.57 -2.58
CA ALA A 69 -10.09 5.72 -3.25
C ALA A 69 -10.29 6.91 -2.29
N LEU A 70 -10.79 6.64 -1.08
CA LEU A 70 -10.95 7.68 -0.06
C LEU A 70 -9.59 8.18 0.44
N LEU A 71 -8.63 7.30 0.70
CA LEU A 71 -7.30 7.65 1.19
C LEU A 71 -6.56 8.58 0.21
N THR A 72 -6.70 8.32 -1.09
CA THR A 72 -6.10 9.15 -2.15
C THR A 72 -6.61 10.59 -2.11
N GLY A 73 -7.94 10.79 -2.06
CA GLY A 73 -8.53 12.12 -1.90
C GLY A 73 -8.27 12.72 -0.51
N TYR A 74 -8.07 11.87 0.50
CA TYR A 74 -7.90 12.29 1.88
C TYR A 74 -6.55 12.96 2.17
N GLY A 75 -5.53 12.69 1.35
CA GLY A 75 -4.18 13.25 1.52
C GLY A 75 -4.14 14.77 1.70
N ARG A 76 -5.09 15.53 1.12
CA ARG A 76 -5.18 17.00 1.27
C ARG A 76 -5.52 17.49 2.68
N TYR A 77 -6.08 16.61 3.52
CA TYR A 77 -6.45 16.91 4.91
C TYR A 77 -5.40 16.44 5.92
N LEU A 78 -4.39 15.71 5.48
CA LEU A 78 -3.33 15.21 6.33
C LEU A 78 -2.20 16.24 6.42
N ILE A 79 -1.64 16.39 7.61
CA ILE A 79 -0.39 17.13 7.79
C ILE A 79 0.70 16.35 7.03
N LYS A 80 1.42 17.03 6.14
CA LYS A 80 2.52 16.40 5.40
C LYS A 80 3.61 16.00 6.38
N GLY A 81 3.86 14.69 6.47
CA GLY A 81 4.98 14.13 7.23
C GLY A 81 6.29 14.18 6.46
N ASP A 82 7.32 13.55 7.04
CA ASP A 82 8.60 13.34 6.39
C ASP A 82 8.40 12.61 5.05
N LYS A 83 9.05 13.11 3.99
CA LYS A 83 9.15 12.37 2.74
C LYS A 83 10.13 11.21 2.94
N PHE A 84 9.93 10.12 2.20
CA PHE A 84 10.87 9.01 2.15
C PHE A 84 11.31 8.78 0.71
N VAL A 85 12.53 8.31 0.55
CA VAL A 85 13.07 7.84 -0.73
C VAL A 85 13.22 6.34 -0.61
N ARG A 86 12.69 5.62 -1.60
CA ARG A 86 12.75 4.17 -1.65
C ARG A 86 13.22 3.71 -3.02
N LYS A 87 14.04 2.68 -3.04
CA LYS A 87 14.41 1.93 -4.25
C LYS A 87 14.32 0.44 -3.97
N PHE A 88 14.08 -0.33 -5.03
CA PHE A 88 13.99 -1.77 -4.96
C PHE A 88 14.96 -2.42 -5.94
N VAL A 89 15.49 -3.58 -5.55
CA VAL A 89 16.30 -4.45 -6.40
C VAL A 89 15.70 -5.84 -6.33
N LYS A 90 15.30 -6.39 -7.48
CA LYS A 90 14.81 -7.77 -7.59
C LYS A 90 15.93 -8.69 -8.05
N THR A 91 16.13 -9.78 -7.35
CA THR A 91 17.13 -10.82 -7.69
C THR A 91 16.49 -12.21 -7.60
N PHE A 92 17.04 -13.16 -8.36
CA PHE A 92 16.68 -14.57 -8.30
C PHE A 92 17.65 -15.38 -7.43
N TYR A 93 18.62 -14.73 -6.77
CA TYR A 93 19.47 -15.42 -5.81
C TYR A 93 18.71 -15.77 -4.52
N PRO A 94 19.07 -16.89 -3.86
CA PRO A 94 18.51 -17.26 -2.57
C PRO A 94 18.87 -16.25 -1.48
N GLU A 95 18.01 -16.13 -0.47
CA GLU A 95 18.23 -15.22 0.65
C GLU A 95 19.56 -15.47 1.38
N THR A 96 19.95 -16.74 1.55
CA THR A 96 21.23 -17.11 2.17
C THR A 96 22.44 -16.54 1.42
N PHE A 97 22.36 -16.41 0.10
CA PHE A 97 23.46 -15.86 -0.71
C PHE A 97 23.57 -14.34 -0.54
N ILE A 98 22.44 -13.63 -0.54
CA ILE A 98 22.43 -12.17 -0.48
C ILE A 98 22.59 -11.62 0.93
N ALA A 99 22.27 -12.39 1.98
CA ALA A 99 22.36 -11.96 3.37
C ALA A 99 23.70 -11.30 3.76
N PRO A 100 24.89 -11.88 3.47
CA PRO A 100 26.16 -11.23 3.78
C PRO A 100 26.37 -9.92 3.00
N ILE A 101 25.95 -9.87 1.73
CA ILE A 101 26.03 -8.67 0.87
C ILE A 101 25.19 -7.54 1.47
N LEU A 102 23.95 -7.85 1.88
CA LEU A 102 23.05 -6.86 2.48
C LEU A 102 23.54 -6.39 3.85
N THR A 103 24.18 -7.27 4.61
CA THR A 103 24.79 -6.92 5.91
C THR A 103 25.90 -5.90 5.72
N GLU A 104 26.82 -6.14 4.78
CA GLU A 104 27.90 -5.19 4.46
C GLU A 104 27.34 -3.86 3.91
N ALA A 105 26.35 -3.92 3.03
CA ALA A 105 25.69 -2.74 2.49
C ALA A 105 25.01 -1.92 3.60
N GLN A 106 24.38 -2.57 4.58
CA GLN A 106 23.70 -1.91 5.69
C GLN A 106 24.67 -1.17 6.62
N GLU A 107 25.86 -1.74 6.87
CA GLU A 107 26.94 -1.07 7.60
C GLU A 107 27.38 0.23 6.91
N LYS A 108 27.58 0.20 5.58
CA LYS A 108 28.01 1.38 4.78
C LYS A 108 27.04 2.55 4.85
N VAL A 109 25.75 2.30 5.06
CA VAL A 109 24.69 3.32 4.99
C VAL A 109 24.04 3.65 6.33
N LYS A 110 24.49 3.03 7.42
CA LYS A 110 23.91 3.16 8.77
C LYS A 110 23.88 4.62 9.26
N ASP A 111 24.98 5.36 9.05
CA ASP A 111 25.11 6.76 9.49
C ASP A 111 24.21 7.74 8.71
N PHE A 112 23.69 7.31 7.56
CA PHE A 112 22.76 8.10 6.74
C PHE A 112 21.29 7.81 7.10
N GLY A 113 21.02 6.91 8.04
CA GLY A 113 19.67 6.51 8.42
C GLY A 113 18.94 5.70 7.35
N VAL A 114 19.68 5.09 6.41
CA VAL A 114 19.11 4.22 5.38
C VAL A 114 18.96 2.80 5.94
N LYS A 115 17.81 2.18 5.66
CA LYS A 115 17.47 0.81 6.03
C LYS A 115 17.37 -0.06 4.79
N ILE A 116 17.98 -1.24 4.86
CA ILE A 116 17.98 -2.26 3.83
C ILE A 116 17.23 -3.48 4.38
N GLY A 117 16.32 -4.04 3.59
CA GLY A 117 15.61 -5.28 3.94
C GLY A 117 15.30 -6.12 2.71
N SER A 118 15.28 -7.45 2.87
CA SER A 118 14.90 -8.42 1.85
C SER A 118 13.47 -8.94 2.08
N TYR A 119 12.73 -9.14 0.99
CA TYR A 119 11.39 -9.71 1.00
C TYR A 119 11.29 -10.81 -0.06
N PRO A 120 11.22 -12.09 0.33
CA PRO A 120 11.02 -13.18 -0.62
C PRO A 120 9.62 -13.08 -1.24
N GLU A 121 9.53 -13.32 -2.53
CA GLU A 121 8.27 -13.34 -3.28
C GLU A 121 8.29 -14.46 -4.34
N THR A 122 7.09 -14.88 -4.74
CA THR A 122 6.91 -15.76 -5.90
C THR A 122 6.40 -14.90 -7.04
N THR A 123 7.09 -14.93 -8.18
CA THR A 123 6.71 -14.20 -9.39
C THR A 123 5.43 -14.79 -10.02
N GLU A 124 4.81 -14.06 -10.95
CA GLU A 124 3.61 -14.53 -11.66
C GLU A 124 3.85 -15.85 -12.43
N ASP A 125 5.08 -16.05 -12.93
CA ASP A 125 5.52 -17.29 -13.57
C ASP A 125 5.97 -18.38 -12.58
N GLY A 126 5.72 -18.20 -11.28
CA GLY A 126 5.95 -19.21 -10.24
C GLY A 126 7.39 -19.34 -9.76
N LYS A 127 8.29 -18.43 -10.16
CA LYS A 127 9.71 -18.48 -9.75
C LYS A 127 9.89 -17.79 -8.40
N TYR A 128 10.79 -18.33 -7.59
CA TYR A 128 11.24 -17.67 -6.37
C TYR A 128 12.13 -16.48 -6.71
N ALA A 129 11.86 -15.33 -6.11
CA ALA A 129 12.67 -14.13 -6.21
C ALA A 129 12.76 -13.46 -4.83
N VAL A 130 13.73 -12.55 -4.68
CA VAL A 130 13.84 -11.68 -3.50
C VAL A 130 13.85 -10.23 -3.95
N VAL A 131 13.00 -9.43 -3.33
CA VAL A 131 12.97 -7.98 -3.49
C VAL A 131 13.69 -7.32 -2.32
N VAL A 132 14.80 -6.66 -2.61
CA VAL A 132 15.57 -5.88 -1.65
C VAL A 132 15.09 -4.44 -1.69
N SER A 133 14.70 -3.91 -0.54
CA SER A 133 14.21 -2.55 -0.35
C SER A 133 15.28 -1.68 0.33
N PHE A 134 15.54 -0.51 -0.23
CA PHE A 134 16.40 0.54 0.32
C PHE A 134 15.53 1.73 0.68
N LEU A 135 15.45 2.09 1.96
CA LEU A 135 14.55 3.12 2.47
C LEU A 135 15.32 4.15 3.30
N GLY A 136 15.12 5.43 3.01
CA GLY A 136 15.68 6.51 3.83
C GLY A 136 14.79 7.74 3.86
N LYS A 137 15.03 8.64 4.82
CA LYS A 137 14.33 9.93 4.89
C LYS A 137 14.71 10.80 3.69
N GLY A 138 13.71 11.38 3.04
CA GLY A 138 13.80 12.08 1.76
C GLY A 138 14.47 13.44 1.86
N ASN A 139 15.80 13.44 1.81
CA ASN A 139 16.64 14.61 1.57
C ASN A 139 17.66 14.28 0.46
N ALA A 140 18.22 15.30 -0.18
CA ALA A 140 19.10 15.13 -1.35
C ALA A 140 20.27 14.16 -1.10
N LYS A 141 20.93 14.28 0.07
CA LYS A 141 22.05 13.41 0.45
C LYS A 141 21.62 11.94 0.59
N VAL A 142 20.50 11.68 1.24
CA VAL A 142 19.97 10.32 1.39
C VAL A 142 19.50 9.75 0.05
N SER A 143 18.90 10.57 -0.82
CA SER A 143 18.53 10.15 -2.18
C SER A 143 19.74 9.64 -2.96
N GLU A 144 20.86 10.38 -2.93
CA GLU A 144 22.10 9.98 -3.59
C GLU A 144 22.68 8.69 -3.00
N VAL A 145 22.66 8.55 -1.68
CA VAL A 145 23.13 7.34 -1.00
C VAL A 145 22.29 6.12 -1.36
N VAL A 146 20.96 6.24 -1.31
CA VAL A 146 20.02 5.18 -1.70
C VAL A 146 20.23 4.76 -3.14
N GLU A 147 20.39 5.71 -4.05
CA GLU A 147 20.63 5.45 -5.48
C GLU A 147 21.98 4.77 -5.72
N LYS A 148 23.03 5.19 -5.00
CA LYS A 148 24.37 4.60 -5.12
C LYS A 148 24.39 3.16 -4.59
N ILE A 149 23.87 2.94 -3.38
CA ILE A 149 23.92 1.63 -2.74
C ILE A 149 23.01 0.62 -3.45
N SER A 150 21.86 1.04 -3.97
CA SER A 150 20.97 0.15 -4.74
C SER A 150 21.64 -0.34 -6.02
N LYS A 151 22.35 0.55 -6.74
CA LYS A 151 23.17 0.20 -7.92
C LYS A 151 24.37 -0.68 -7.60
N GLU A 152 24.99 -0.49 -6.45
CA GLU A 152 26.09 -1.32 -6.00
C GLU A 152 25.60 -2.75 -5.71
N VAL A 153 24.55 -2.87 -4.89
CA VAL A 153 23.94 -4.16 -4.54
C VAL A 153 23.38 -4.84 -5.79
N SER A 154 22.70 -4.13 -6.68
CA SER A 154 22.13 -4.70 -7.91
C SER A 154 23.18 -5.41 -8.76
N LYS A 155 24.41 -4.89 -8.84
CA LYS A 155 25.50 -5.56 -9.56
C LYS A 155 26.00 -6.81 -8.83
N GLN A 156 26.06 -6.78 -7.50
CA GLN A 156 26.55 -7.91 -6.71
C GLN A 156 25.57 -9.09 -6.69
N VAL A 157 24.28 -8.82 -6.79
CA VAL A 157 23.21 -9.84 -6.74
C VAL A 157 22.61 -10.15 -8.11
N ASP A 158 23.25 -9.72 -9.20
CA ASP A 158 22.71 -9.83 -10.57
C ASP A 158 21.22 -9.41 -10.64
N GLY A 159 20.91 -8.30 -9.96
CA GLY A 159 19.57 -7.84 -9.70
C GLY A 159 19.16 -6.69 -10.62
N VAL A 160 17.85 -6.61 -10.87
CA VAL A 160 17.22 -5.55 -11.64
C VAL A 160 16.64 -4.52 -10.69
N ILE A 161 16.99 -3.24 -10.88
CA ILE A 161 16.35 -2.15 -10.13
C ILE A 161 14.91 -2.01 -10.63
N ILE A 162 13.97 -2.01 -9.69
CA ILE A 162 12.54 -1.80 -9.94
C ILE A 162 12.05 -0.58 -9.14
N ASP A 163 10.98 0.03 -9.62
CA ASP A 163 10.37 1.21 -8.99
C ASP A 163 9.32 0.86 -7.93
#